data_AF-A0A0R2MY28-F1
#
_entry.id   AF-A0A0R2MY28-F1
#
_cell.length_a   1.000
_cell.length_b   1.000
_cell.length_c   1.000
_cell.angle_alpha   90.00
_cell.angle_beta   90.00
_cell.angle_gamma   90.00
#
_symmetry.space_group_name_H-M   'P 1'
#
loop_
_entity.id
_entity.type
_entity.pdbx_description
1 polymer ?
#
loop_
_entity_poly.entity_id
_entity_poly.type
_entity_poly.pdbx_seq_one_letter_code
_entity_poly.pdbx_strand_id
1 'polypeptide(L)' 'MRVRVKEIPIRYGEKRYEPDTELTISKDSFDDKLFELIEDDISEKDAEQKADESGGDGDEQS' A
#
# COMPACT_ATOMS: atom_id res chain seq x y z
N MET A 1 1.76 -3.11 4.24
CA MET A 1 1.64 -3.91 3.00
C MET A 1 0.69 -5.07 3.23
N ARG A 2 -0.12 -5.39 2.23
CA ARG A 2 -1.10 -6.48 2.28
C ARG A 2 -0.52 -7.70 1.59
N VAL A 3 -0.55 -8.83 2.29
CA VAL A 3 0.06 -10.07 1.83
C VAL A 3 -0.90 -11.23 2.02
N ARG A 4 -0.72 -12.29 1.22
CA ARG A 4 -1.41 -13.57 1.34
C ARG A 4 -0.45 -14.61 1.90
N VAL A 5 -0.91 -15.40 2.85
CA VAL A 5 -0.17 -16.59 3.29
C VAL A 5 -0.16 -17.61 2.15
N LYS A 6 1.02 -18.15 1.84
CA LYS A 6 1.18 -19.23 0.86
C LYS A 6 0.67 -20.56 1.40
N GLU A 7 1.21 -21.69 0.92
CA GLU A 7 0.71 -23.03 1.22
C GLU A 7 0.93 -23.49 2.67
N ILE A 8 1.83 -22.84 3.43
CA ILE A 8 2.13 -23.23 4.81
C ILE A 8 1.50 -22.27 5.82
N PRO A 9 0.83 -22.77 6.87
CA PRO A 9 0.26 -21.91 7.90
C PRO A 9 1.37 -21.25 8.71
N ILE A 10 1.34 -19.93 8.78
CA ILE A 10 2.37 -19.13 9.45
C ILE A 10 1.88 -18.60 10.79
N ARG A 11 2.82 -18.39 11.72
CA ARG A 11 2.56 -17.71 12.99
C ARG A 11 3.09 -16.29 12.87
N TYR A 12 2.19 -15.32 13.00
CA TYR A 12 2.54 -13.91 12.98
C TYR A 12 2.01 -13.25 14.26
N GLY A 13 2.93 -12.73 15.09
CA GLY A 13 2.65 -12.32 16.46
C GLY A 13 2.12 -13.50 17.30
N GLU A 14 0.97 -13.28 17.94
CA GLU A 14 0.33 -14.29 18.80
C GLU A 14 -0.69 -15.16 18.05
N LYS A 15 -0.96 -14.86 16.77
CA LYS A 15 -1.97 -15.53 15.94
C LYS A 15 -1.34 -16.44 14.90
N ARG A 16 -2.07 -17.50 14.54
CA ARG A 16 -1.74 -18.40 13.43
C ARG A 16 -2.68 -18.11 12.28
N TYR A 17 -2.14 -18.02 11.08
CA TYR A 17 -2.87 -17.75 9.85
C TYR A 17 -2.82 -18.99 8.96
N GLU A 18 -3.95 -19.35 8.37
CA GLU A 18 -4.07 -20.47 7.44
C GLU A 18 -3.55 -20.09 6.05
N PRO A 19 -3.17 -21.06 5.21
CA PRO A 19 -2.90 -20.80 3.81
C PRO A 19 -4.05 -20.02 3.15
N ASP A 20 -3.70 -19.22 2.14
CA ASP A 20 -4.61 -18.33 1.42
C ASP A 20 -5.21 -17.18 2.25
N THR A 21 -4.88 -17.06 3.53
CA THR A 21 -5.36 -15.96 4.37
C THR A 21 -4.65 -14.66 4.02
N GLU A 22 -5.40 -13.58 3.88
CA GLU A 22 -4.85 -12.25 3.66
C GLU A 22 -4.65 -11.51 4.99
N LEU A 23 -3.51 -10.86 5.15
CA LEU A 23 -3.20 -10.05 6.32
C LEU A 23 -2.30 -8.87 5.96
N THR A 24 -2.35 -7.85 6.80
CA THR A 24 -1.45 -6.69 6.69
C THR A 24 -0.26 -6.91 7.62
N ILE A 25 0.94 -6.88 7.05
CA ILE A 25 2.20 -6.97 7.79
C ILE A 25 3.10 -5.77 7.51
N SER A 26 4.10 -5.59 8.36
CA SER A 26 5.16 -4.61 8.15
C SER A 26 6.17 -5.13 7.13
N LYS A 27 6.80 -4.23 6.36
CA LYS A 27 7.82 -4.59 5.36
C LYS A 27 9.02 -5.32 5.97
N ASP A 28 9.35 -5.02 7.21
CA ASP A 28 10.41 -5.69 7.98
C ASP A 28 10.10 -7.17 8.26
N SER A 29 8.82 -7.55 8.29
CA SER A 29 8.37 -8.92 8.55
C SER A 29 7.95 -9.66 7.28
N PHE A 30 8.13 -9.07 6.10
CA PHE A 30 7.80 -9.68 4.82
C PHE A 30 8.86 -10.69 4.40
N ASP A 31 8.42 -11.88 4.02
CA ASP A 31 9.26 -12.99 3.61
C ASP A 31 8.65 -13.64 2.36
N ASP A 32 9.34 -13.54 1.22
CA ASP A 32 8.81 -13.94 -0.10
C ASP A 32 8.50 -15.45 -0.18
N LYS A 33 9.08 -16.24 0.72
CA LYS A 33 8.85 -17.69 0.81
C LYS A 33 7.58 -18.04 1.57
N LEU A 34 7.18 -17.19 2.52
CA LEU A 34 6.04 -17.39 3.39
C LEU A 34 4.79 -16.66 2.89
N PHE A 35 5.00 -15.51 2.26
CA PHE A 35 3.96 -14.57 1.87
C PHE A 35 4.02 -14.27 0.38
N GLU A 36 2.85 -14.05 -0.20
CA GLU A 36 2.67 -13.48 -1.53
C GLU A 36 2.23 -12.03 -1.37
N LEU A 37 2.98 -11.09 -1.96
CA LEU A 37 2.63 -9.67 -1.92
C LEU A 37 1.38 -9.43 -2.77
N ILE A 38 0.31 -8.93 -2.15
CA ILE A 38 -0.93 -8.56 -2.84
C ILE A 38 -0.88 -7.08 -3.21
N GLU A 39 -0.63 -6.24 -2.21
CA GLU A 39 -0.62 -4.79 -2.37
C GLU A 39 0.52 -4.21 -1.53
N ASP A 40 1.40 -3.50 -2.23
CA ASP A 40 2.49 -2.79 -1.61
C ASP A 40 1.96 -1.43 -1.13
N ASP A 41 1.92 -1.26 0.19
CA ASP A 41 1.46 -0.03 0.84
C ASP A 41 2.47 1.12 0.65
N ILE A 42 3.62 0.83 0.02
CA ILE A 42 4.59 1.82 -0.46
C ILE A 42 4.12 2.45 -1.79
N SER A 43 2.80 2.53 -2.00
CA SER A 43 2.19 3.59 -2.80
C SER A 43 2.42 4.91 -2.06
N GLU A 44 3.68 5.32 -2.02
CA GLU A 44 4.08 6.71 -1.93
C GLU A 44 3.24 7.47 -2.96
N LYS A 45 2.41 8.40 -2.46
CA LYS A 45 2.46 9.78 -2.92
C LYS A 45 2.72 10.01 -4.42
N ASP A 46 1.93 9.41 -5.30
CA ASP A 46 1.69 9.93 -6.66
C ASP A 46 0.21 10.37 -6.82
N ALA A 47 -0.37 10.83 -5.71
CA ALA A 47 -1.54 11.70 -5.71
C ALA A 47 -1.20 13.08 -5.12
N GLU A 48 0.07 13.50 -5.19
CA GLU A 48 0.43 14.92 -5.04
C GLU A 48 0.20 15.61 -6.38
N GLN A 49 -0.99 16.21 -6.50
CA GLN A 49 -1.19 17.57 -7.00
C GLN A 49 -0.42 17.96 -8.28
N LYS A 50 -1.07 17.84 -9.44
CA LYS A 50 -0.73 18.68 -10.61
C LYS A 50 -1.94 18.96 -11.51
N ALA A 51 -2.72 19.96 -11.09
CA ALA A 51 -3.42 20.93 -11.93
C ALA A 51 -3.79 22.07 -10.95
N ASP A 52 -2.79 22.73 -10.36
CA ASP A 52 -2.22 23.98 -10.91
C ASP A 52 -3.33 25.01 -11.14
N GLU A 53 -3.74 25.64 -10.02
CA GLU A 53 -4.27 26.99 -10.04
C GLU A 53 -3.16 27.93 -10.56
N SER A 54 -3.09 28.11 -11.88
CA SER A 54 -2.40 29.23 -12.49
C SER A 54 -3.36 30.02 -13.38
N GLY A 55 -3.62 31.26 -12.94
CA GLY A 55 -3.49 32.41 -13.82
C GLY A 55 -4.64 32.67 -14.77
N GLY A 56 -5.65 33.37 -14.26
CA GLY A 56 -6.50 34.26 -15.05
C GLY A 56 -6.53 35.63 -14.39
N ASP A 57 -5.36 36.27 -14.26
CA ASP A 57 -5.31 37.73 -14.17
C ASP A 57 -5.80 38.24 -15.53
N GLY A 58 -6.97 38.85 -15.52
CA GLY A 58 -7.68 39.34 -16.68
C GLY A 58 -8.43 40.58 -16.27
N ASP A 59 -7.67 41.68 -16.18
CA ASP A 59 -7.99 43.00 -16.71
C ASP A 59 -9.46 43.42 -16.77
N GLU A 60 -9.78 44.52 -16.08
CA GLU A 60 -9.96 45.81 -16.75
C GLU A 60 -10.96 46.68 -15.96
N GLN A 61 -10.49 47.87 -15.58
CA GLN A 61 -11.30 48.97 -15.11
C GLN A 61 -12.37 49.33 -16.15
N SER A 62 -13.63 49.53 -15.73
CA SER A 62 -14.54 50.63 -16.17
C SER A 62 -15.86 50.60 -15.43
#